data_AF-A0ABD0NMV0-F1
#
_entry.id   AF-A0ABD0NMV0-F1
#
_cell.length_a   1.000
_cell.length_b   1.000
_cell.length_c   1.000
_cell.angle_alpha   90.00
_cell.angle_beta   90.00
_cell.angle_gamma   90.00
#
_symmetry.space_group_name_H-M   'P 1'
#
loop_
_entity.id
_entity.type
_entity.pdbx_description
1 polymer ?
#
loop_
_entity_poly.entity_id
_entity_poly.type
_entity_poly.pdbx_seq_one_letter_code
_entity_poly.pdbx_strand_id
1 'polypeptide(L)'
;IVARHRSGQGYKKISAALKVPKSTVASIILKWKTFGTTRTLPRAGRPAKLSYRGRRALVREVKKNPKVTVAELQRCKSQPSLQPSTSQGFMADARHMKARMEFAKKTPEGLQD
;
A
#
# COMPACT_ATOMS: atom_id res chain seq x y z
N ILE A 1 -3.78 -7.21 26.43
CA ILE A 1 -4.24 -8.28 25.50
C ILE A 1 -3.23 -9.42 25.41
N VAL A 2 -2.00 -9.17 24.93
CA VAL A 2 -0.97 -10.21 24.76
C VAL A 2 -0.66 -10.97 26.05
N ALA A 3 -0.49 -10.28 27.19
CA ALA A 3 -0.24 -10.91 28.48
C ALA A 3 -1.35 -11.92 28.87
N ARG A 4 -2.62 -11.54 28.76
CA ARG A 4 -3.78 -12.42 29.00
C ARG A 4 -3.85 -13.60 28.03
N HIS A 5 -3.46 -13.40 26.77
CA HIS A 5 -3.36 -14.49 25.80
C HIS A 5 -2.24 -15.47 26.16
N ARG A 6 -1.08 -14.97 26.64
CA ARG A 6 0.03 -15.82 27.11
C ARG A 6 -0.33 -16.64 28.35
N SER A 7 -1.21 -16.12 29.21
CA SER A 7 -1.76 -16.86 30.36
C SER A 7 -2.89 -17.82 29.97
N GLY A 8 -3.06 -18.15 28.68
CA GLY A 8 -4.05 -19.13 28.20
C GLY A 8 -5.50 -18.63 28.16
N GLN A 9 -5.78 -17.33 28.34
CA GLN A 9 -7.15 -16.83 28.26
C GLN A 9 -7.64 -16.82 26.81
N GLY A 10 -8.81 -17.41 26.56
CA GLY A 10 -9.44 -17.39 25.25
C GLY A 10 -9.93 -16.00 24.81
N TYR A 11 -10.09 -15.80 23.49
CA TYR A 11 -10.45 -14.50 22.90
C TYR A 11 -11.72 -13.87 23.49
N LYS A 12 -12.76 -14.67 23.77
CA LYS A 12 -14.03 -14.20 24.35
C LYS A 12 -13.83 -13.63 25.76
N LYS A 13 -13.04 -14.31 26.60
CA LYS A 13 -12.72 -13.87 27.97
C LYS A 13 -11.91 -12.56 27.96
N ILE A 14 -10.94 -12.44 27.06
CA ILE A 14 -10.14 -11.21 26.90
C ILE A 14 -11.01 -10.04 26.41
N SER A 15 -11.87 -10.29 25.43
CA SER A 15 -12.78 -9.30 24.87
C SER A 15 -13.73 -8.74 25.93
N ALA A 16 -14.37 -9.61 26.72
CA ALA A 16 -15.25 -9.22 27.81
C ALA A 16 -14.50 -8.45 28.91
N ALA A 17 -13.33 -8.93 29.34
CA ALA A 17 -12.56 -8.30 30.41
C ALA A 17 -12.03 -6.89 30.04
N LEU A 18 -11.76 -6.64 28.77
CA LEU A 18 -11.22 -5.37 28.29
C LEU A 18 -12.25 -4.48 27.59
N LYS A 19 -13.49 -4.95 27.43
CA LYS A 19 -14.56 -4.29 26.65
C LYS A 19 -14.12 -3.90 25.23
N VAL A 20 -13.33 -4.77 24.59
CA VAL A 20 -12.80 -4.58 23.23
C VAL A 20 -13.42 -5.64 22.31
N PRO A 21 -13.79 -5.32 21.06
CA PRO A 21 -14.32 -6.31 20.13
C PRO A 21 -13.38 -7.51 19.93
N LYS A 22 -13.96 -8.71 19.77
CA LYS A 22 -13.20 -9.96 19.54
C LYS A 22 -12.28 -9.85 18.31
N SER A 23 -12.71 -9.16 17.25
CA SER A 23 -11.92 -8.91 16.04
C SER A 23 -10.63 -8.15 16.36
N THR A 24 -10.71 -7.10 17.18
CA THR A 24 -9.55 -6.31 17.60
C THR A 24 -8.58 -7.14 18.45
N VAL A 25 -9.11 -7.98 19.36
CA VAL A 25 -8.28 -8.93 20.14
C VAL A 25 -7.52 -9.86 19.20
N ALA A 26 -8.20 -10.45 18.21
CA ALA A 26 -7.58 -11.32 17.22
C ALA A 26 -6.52 -10.60 16.37
N SER A 27 -6.83 -9.41 15.85
CA SER A 27 -5.90 -8.59 15.06
C SER A 27 -4.64 -8.20 15.83
N ILE A 28 -4.77 -7.88 17.12
CA ILE A 28 -3.63 -7.54 17.97
C ILE A 28 -2.74 -8.77 18.22
N ILE A 29 -3.34 -9.93 18.46
CA ILE A 29 -2.59 -11.18 18.69
C ILE A 29 -1.91 -11.65 17.41
N LEU A 30 -2.59 -11.56 16.25
CA LEU A 30 -2.00 -11.85 14.95
C LEU A 30 -0.80 -10.93 14.69
N LYS A 31 -0.97 -9.62 14.84
CA LYS A 31 0.11 -8.64 14.69
C LYS A 31 1.28 -8.95 15.62
N TRP A 32 1.01 -9.27 16.89
CA TRP A 32 2.05 -9.61 17.84
C TRP A 32 2.81 -10.89 17.45
N LYS A 33 2.13 -11.92 16.93
CA LYS A 33 2.78 -13.14 16.42
C LYS A 33 3.68 -12.86 15.21
N THR A 34 3.25 -11.97 14.31
CA THR A 34 4.01 -11.64 13.09
C THR A 34 5.19 -10.71 13.34
N PHE A 35 4.99 -9.64 14.13
CA PHE A 35 5.96 -8.55 14.28
C PHE A 35 6.62 -8.48 15.67
N GLY A 36 6.19 -9.30 16.63
CA GLY A 36 6.67 -9.27 18.01
C GLY A 36 6.23 -8.03 18.80
N THR A 37 5.51 -7.08 18.18
CA THR A 37 5.17 -5.79 18.78
C THR A 37 3.66 -5.57 18.85
N THR A 38 3.21 -4.84 19.87
CA THR A 38 1.82 -4.35 19.99
C THR A 38 1.70 -2.87 19.62
N ARG A 39 2.84 -2.16 19.46
CA ARG A 39 2.86 -0.75 19.06
C ARG A 39 2.34 -0.61 17.62
N THR A 40 1.66 0.49 17.35
CA THR A 40 1.23 0.83 16.00
C THR A 40 2.46 1.15 15.16
N LEU A 41 2.65 0.41 14.06
CA LEU A 41 3.70 0.70 13.09
C LEU A 41 3.36 1.98 12.31
N PRO A 42 4.36 2.78 11.93
CA PRO A 42 4.12 3.90 11.03
C PRO A 42 3.52 3.37 9.73
N ARG A 43 2.56 4.10 9.16
CA ARG A 43 2.00 3.71 7.87
C ARG A 43 3.06 3.90 6.79
N ALA A 44 3.18 2.93 5.90
CA ALA A 44 3.90 3.11 4.65
C ALA A 44 3.09 4.11 3.80
N GLY A 45 3.43 5.39 3.90
CA GLY A 45 2.80 6.44 3.12
C GLY A 45 3.00 6.25 1.61
N ARG A 46 2.51 7.20 0.80
CA ARG A 46 2.69 7.16 -0.65
C ARG A 46 4.19 7.27 -1.01
N PRO A 47 4.72 6.41 -1.89
CA PRO A 47 6.07 6.55 -2.41
C PRO A 47 6.30 7.92 -3.08
N ALA A 48 7.49 8.49 -2.89
CA ALA A 48 7.86 9.76 -3.52
C ALA A 48 7.97 9.62 -5.05
N LYS A 49 7.55 10.66 -5.80
CA LYS A 49 7.60 10.67 -7.27
C LYS A 49 9.01 10.52 -7.84
N LEU A 50 10.02 11.01 -7.13
CA LEU A 50 11.42 10.93 -7.52
C LEU A 50 12.16 9.91 -6.66
N SER A 51 13.07 9.16 -7.27
CA SER A 51 14.05 8.35 -6.56
C SER A 51 15.06 9.21 -5.79
N TYR A 52 15.77 8.60 -4.83
CA TYR A 52 16.88 9.27 -4.13
C TYR A 52 17.94 9.78 -5.12
N ARG A 53 18.26 8.99 -6.14
CA ARG A 53 19.20 9.36 -7.20
C ARG A 53 18.70 10.55 -8.01
N GLY A 54 17.42 10.55 -8.41
CA GLY A 54 16.80 11.66 -9.13
C GLY A 54 16.82 12.97 -8.34
N ARG A 55 16.53 12.93 -7.03
CA ARG A 55 16.66 14.11 -6.16
C ARG A 55 18.10 14.63 -6.08
N ARG A 56 19.07 13.73 -5.90
CA ARG A 56 20.50 14.10 -5.81
C ARG A 56 21.00 14.71 -7.12
N ALA A 57 20.56 14.21 -8.28
CA ALA A 57 20.92 14.78 -9.58
C ALA A 57 20.41 16.22 -9.72
N LEU A 58 19.14 16.48 -9.37
CA LEU A 58 18.58 17.82 -9.38
C LEU A 58 19.34 18.79 -8.49
N VAL A 59 19.67 18.39 -7.27
CA VAL A 59 20.44 19.23 -6.34
C VAL A 59 21.82 19.58 -6.90
N ARG A 60 22.49 18.63 -7.57
CA ARG A 60 23.79 18.90 -8.21
C ARG A 60 23.65 19.90 -9.36
N GLU A 61 22.61 19.79 -10.17
CA GLU A 61 22.41 20.69 -11.32
C GLU A 61 22.12 22.13 -10.88
N VAL A 62 21.23 22.30 -9.90
CA VAL A 62 20.96 23.61 -9.30
C VAL A 62 22.21 24.20 -8.64
N LYS A 63 23.05 23.36 -8.01
CA LYS A 63 24.28 23.83 -7.39
C LYS A 63 25.34 24.29 -8.41
N LYS A 64 25.40 23.66 -9.59
CA LYS A 64 26.29 24.07 -10.68
C LYS A 64 25.81 25.38 -11.32
N ASN A 65 24.51 25.45 -11.61
CA ASN A 65 23.89 26.55 -12.32
C ASN A 65 22.74 27.13 -11.46
N PRO A 66 23.04 28.01 -10.49
CA PRO A 66 22.04 28.46 -9.51
C PRO A 66 20.89 29.28 -10.11
N LYS A 67 21.05 29.80 -11.34
CA LYS A 67 20.03 30.57 -12.07
C LYS A 67 19.15 29.69 -12.99
N VAL A 68 19.34 28.37 -12.99
CA VAL A 68 18.57 27.46 -13.85
C VAL A 68 17.09 27.46 -13.45
N THR A 69 16.20 27.51 -14.44
CA THR A 69 14.76 27.51 -14.22
C THR A 69 14.22 26.08 -14.05
N VAL A 70 13.05 25.95 -13.40
CA VAL A 70 12.41 24.65 -13.21
C VAL A 70 12.07 23.98 -14.55
N ALA A 71 11.67 24.77 -15.56
CA ALA A 71 11.34 24.26 -16.88
C ALA A 71 12.56 23.64 -17.59
N GLU A 72 13.72 24.29 -17.50
CA GLU A 72 14.99 23.76 -18.03
C GLU A 72 15.40 22.47 -17.30
N LEU A 73 15.31 22.46 -15.96
CA LEU A 73 15.58 21.25 -15.16
C LEU A 73 14.63 20.09 -15.49
N GLN A 74 13.41 20.37 -15.92
CA GLN A 74 12.43 19.36 -16.32
C GLN A 74 12.75 18.80 -17.71
N ARG A 75 13.20 19.67 -18.64
CA ARG A 75 13.54 19.33 -20.03
C ARG A 75 14.86 18.55 -20.14
N CYS A 76 15.84 18.85 -19.28
CA CYS A 76 17.10 18.11 -19.20
C CYS A 76 16.96 16.70 -18.58
N LYS A 77 15.76 16.29 -18.12
CA LYS A 77 15.56 14.93 -17.60
C LYS A 77 15.40 13.94 -18.74
N SER A 78 16.50 13.40 -19.24
CA SER A 78 16.50 12.06 -19.84
C SER A 78 16.20 11.04 -18.73
N GLN A 79 14.91 10.75 -18.54
CA GLN A 79 14.37 9.78 -17.58
C GLN A 79 14.82 10.03 -16.12
N PRO A 80 14.03 10.76 -15.29
CA PRO A 80 14.13 10.51 -13.88
C PRO A 80 13.78 9.03 -13.71
N SER A 81 14.67 8.23 -13.12
CA SER A 81 14.31 6.89 -12.66
C SER A 81 13.10 7.03 -11.73
N LEU A 82 11.90 6.94 -12.31
CA LEU A 82 10.65 6.81 -11.61
C LEU A 82 10.82 5.57 -10.74
N GLN A 83 10.33 5.65 -9.52
CA GLN A 83 10.44 4.52 -8.61
C GLN A 83 9.82 3.27 -9.26
N PRO A 84 10.44 2.08 -9.16
CA PRO A 84 9.94 0.84 -9.79
C PRO A 84 8.48 0.51 -9.46
N SER A 85 7.96 1.02 -8.33
CA SER A 85 6.56 0.92 -7.94
C SER A 85 5.59 1.57 -8.93
N THR A 86 6.03 2.52 -9.76
CA THR A 86 5.20 3.14 -10.80
C THR A 86 5.07 2.24 -12.04
N SER A 87 6.06 1.38 -12.32
CA SER A 87 5.98 0.38 -13.40
C SER A 87 5.28 -0.92 -12.98
N GLN A 88 5.25 -1.27 -11.69
CA GLN A 88 4.60 -2.50 -11.19
C GLN A 88 3.09 -2.35 -10.91
N GLY A 89 2.49 -1.18 -11.16
CA GLY A 89 1.06 -0.93 -10.93
C GLY A 89 0.12 -1.23 -12.11
N PHE A 90 0.65 -1.63 -13.27
CA PHE A 90 -0.14 -1.80 -14.51
C PHE A 90 -0.23 -3.24 -15.02
N MET A 91 -0.02 -4.23 -14.16
CA MET A 91 -0.40 -5.61 -14.51
C MET A 91 -1.78 -5.89 -13.92
N ALA A 92 -2.81 -5.33 -14.55
CA ALA A 92 -4.14 -5.90 -14.40
C ALA A 92 -4.06 -7.35 -14.87
N ASP A 93 -4.18 -8.29 -13.92
CA ASP A 93 -4.13 -9.73 -14.16
C ASP A 93 -5.13 -10.06 -15.30
N ALA A 94 -4.63 -10.68 -16.38
CA ALA A 94 -5.42 -10.96 -17.59
C ALA A 94 -6.73 -11.72 -17.30
N ARG A 95 -6.77 -12.44 -16.17
CA ARG A 95 -7.95 -13.12 -15.64
C ARG A 95 -9.12 -12.16 -15.37
N HIS A 96 -8.86 -10.95 -14.88
CA HIS A 96 -9.89 -9.97 -14.57
C HIS A 96 -10.50 -9.34 -15.84
N MET A 97 -9.67 -9.14 -16.88
CA MET A 97 -10.14 -8.62 -18.17
C MET A 97 -11.03 -9.64 -18.88
N LYS A 98 -10.67 -10.93 -18.87
CA LYS A 98 -11.50 -12.01 -19.41
C LYS A 98 -12.84 -12.10 -18.67
N ALA A 99 -12.82 -12.13 -17.33
CA ALA A 99 -14.04 -12.17 -16.53
C ALA A 99 -14.99 -10.98 -16.80
N ARG A 100 -14.45 -9.77 -17.03
CA ARG A 100 -15.25 -8.59 -17.42
C ARG A 100 -15.90 -8.74 -18.79
N MET A 101 -15.17 -9.29 -19.76
CA MET A 101 -15.72 -9.54 -21.12
C MET A 101 -16.78 -10.65 -21.11
N GLU A 102 -16.61 -11.70 -20.30
CA GLU A 102 -17.60 -12.77 -20.13
C GLU A 102 -18.88 -12.24 -19.47
N PHE A 103 -18.75 -11.41 -18.43
CA PHE A 103 -19.91 -10.80 -17.76
C PHE A 103 -20.72 -9.90 -18.71
N ALA A 104 -20.05 -9.10 -19.55
CA ALA A 104 -20.71 -8.22 -20.51
C ALA A 104 -21.41 -8.97 -21.66
N LYS A 105 -21.00 -10.21 -21.95
CA LYS A 105 -21.63 -11.08 -22.96
C LYS A 105 -22.79 -11.91 -22.42
N LYS A 106 -23.02 -11.91 -21.10
CA LYS A 106 -24.14 -12.60 -20.47
C LYS A 106 -25.40 -11.76 -20.64
N THR A 107 -26.04 -11.87 -21.80
CA THR A 107 -27.39 -11.36 -22.05
C THR A 107 -28.36 -12.01 -21.04
N PRO A 108 -29.22 -11.24 -20.35
CA PRO A 108 -30.31 -11.82 -19.58
C PRO A 108 -31.38 -12.35 -20.56
N GLU A 109 -31.22 -13.59 -20.99
CA GLU A 109 -32.30 -14.38 -21.58
C GLU A 109 -33.28 -14.73 -20.46
N GLY A 110 -34.50 -14.21 -20.53
CA GLY A 110 -35.61 -14.63 -19.67
C GLY A 110 -36.28 -13.50 -18.88
N LEU A 111 -36.86 -12.53 -19.59
CA LEU A 111 -38.07 -11.86 -19.12
C LEU A 111 -39.12 -12.05 -20.22
N GLN A 112 -40.00 -13.03 -20.03
CA GLN A 112 -41.23 -13.18 -20.80
C GLN A 112 -42.38 -12.97 -19.82
N ASP A 113 -43.27 -12.06 -20.21
CA ASP A 113 -44.50 -11.65 -19.52
C ASP A 113 -45.56 -12.78 -19.46
#